data_AF-A0A0A1UFD8-F1
#
_entry.id   AF-A0A0A1UFD8-F1
#
_cell.length_a   1.000
_cell.length_b   1.000
_cell.length_c   1.000
_cell.angle_alpha   90.00
_cell.angle_beta   90.00
_cell.angle_gamma   90.00
#
_symmetry.space_group_name_H-M   'P 1'
#
loop_
_entity.id
_entity.type
_entity.pdbx_description
1 polymer ?
#
loop_
_entity_poly.entity_id
_entity_poly.type
_entity_poly.pdbx_seq_one_letter_code
_entity_poly.pdbx_strand_id
1 'polypeptide(L)'
;MKNTLSYTHFILFFMSIGYSITWCEENNEISLNSNDNFCNRSGWTVTYNYDDYYFTFKHYCCSFQTMIFRENETDKYTIRNFTFQNPFNLKALYIQEKNENVRIYFVDSGRPENFFISFGCFNNENSCRTTIGEKWRPTIQLKSQSIVLFSDIDQRFWIKIYRTITQIAYLFIDGYVMQSVNLEFETAQYVGDPYTNGRYLFTGKSKEESVTFKNSEFTPYVKSVCERNGYNRILYFGKTEINVYANLINTTCYCNAENENITLDNVNTFPDCRYNSSLFDLNLTTIGENKSESENINIYVNVTQWFSIIFKPNRKYILNGLENNENTINFDTLEILENENIIFNLNCNISTLKITSIGKFYFKKNLIINTQILISETNLTNKILFALDGDFSEVKTSLLSKCGKRVYLTKSEYNMCLCNYTEMVYGNP
;
A
#
# COMPACT_ATOMS: atom_id res chain seq x y z
N MET A 1 -63.16 -49.16 53.73
CA MET A 1 -61.75 -48.75 53.96
C MET A 1 -60.95 -49.18 52.74
N LYS A 2 -60.55 -48.22 51.91
CA LYS A 2 -59.17 -47.75 51.72
C LYS A 2 -58.29 -48.81 51.03
N ASN A 3 -57.59 -48.58 49.93
CA ASN A 3 -57.28 -47.38 49.18
C ASN A 3 -56.87 -47.82 47.76
N THR A 4 -57.46 -47.22 46.75
CA THR A 4 -56.95 -47.21 45.37
C THR A 4 -55.76 -46.26 45.30
N LEU A 5 -54.55 -46.79 45.08
CA LEU A 5 -53.36 -46.00 44.75
C LEU A 5 -53.19 -45.99 43.23
N SER A 6 -53.71 -44.94 42.61
CA SER A 6 -53.48 -44.57 41.22
C SER A 6 -52.04 -44.07 41.07
N TYR A 7 -51.19 -44.84 40.41
CA TYR A 7 -49.86 -44.39 39.96
C TYR A 7 -50.02 -43.58 38.67
N THR A 8 -50.31 -42.29 38.81
CA THR A 8 -50.21 -41.32 37.73
C THR A 8 -48.72 -41.10 37.45
N HIS A 9 -48.20 -41.70 36.37
CA HIS A 9 -46.88 -41.37 35.85
C HIS A 9 -46.90 -39.95 35.31
N PHE A 10 -46.34 -39.03 36.08
CA PHE A 10 -46.11 -37.65 35.68
C PHE A 10 -44.90 -37.64 34.73
N ILE A 11 -45.15 -37.71 33.41
CA ILE A 11 -44.12 -37.51 32.41
C ILE A 11 -43.78 -36.02 32.41
N LEU A 12 -42.72 -35.66 33.12
CA LEU A 12 -42.06 -34.36 33.02
C LEU A 12 -41.41 -34.25 31.63
N PHE A 13 -42.14 -33.64 30.68
CA PHE A 13 -41.54 -33.11 29.47
C PHE A 13 -40.63 -31.94 29.87
N PHE A 14 -39.32 -32.21 29.98
CA PHE A 14 -38.33 -31.15 29.89
C PHE A 14 -38.39 -30.59 28.46
N MET A 15 -39.22 -29.57 28.24
CA MET A 15 -39.00 -28.66 27.13
C MET A 15 -37.67 -27.95 27.40
N SER A 16 -36.58 -28.49 26.87
CA SER A 16 -35.36 -27.69 26.70
C SER A 16 -35.77 -26.50 25.84
N ILE A 17 -35.83 -25.32 26.42
CA ILE A 17 -35.86 -24.07 25.67
C ILE A 17 -34.53 -24.07 24.91
N GLY A 18 -34.57 -24.57 23.67
CA GLY A 18 -33.43 -24.56 22.79
C GLY A 18 -33.13 -23.11 22.48
N TYR A 19 -32.11 -22.55 23.14
CA TYR A 19 -31.52 -21.30 22.68
C TYR A 19 -30.92 -21.59 21.31
N SER A 20 -31.57 -21.10 20.26
CA SER A 20 -31.04 -21.08 18.92
C SER A 20 -30.02 -19.95 18.87
N ILE A 21 -28.75 -20.31 18.74
CA ILE A 21 -27.64 -19.37 18.54
C ILE A 21 -27.54 -19.15 17.04
N THR A 22 -27.55 -17.89 16.63
CA THR A 22 -27.53 -17.54 15.21
C THR A 22 -26.60 -16.35 14.97
N TRP A 23 -26.09 -16.20 13.75
CA TRP A 23 -25.27 -15.05 13.37
C TRP A 23 -26.15 -13.84 13.10
N CYS A 24 -25.88 -12.73 13.78
CA CYS A 24 -26.62 -11.48 13.64
C CYS A 24 -25.69 -10.29 13.46
N GLU A 25 -26.23 -9.22 12.89
CA GLU A 25 -25.57 -7.95 12.72
C GLU A 25 -26.11 -6.92 13.71
N GLU A 26 -25.23 -6.33 14.50
CA GLU A 26 -25.53 -5.19 15.38
C GLU A 26 -24.39 -4.18 15.27
N ASN A 27 -24.69 -2.90 15.02
CA ASN A 27 -23.68 -1.83 14.91
C ASN A 27 -22.51 -2.14 13.94
N ASN A 28 -22.80 -2.77 12.79
CA ASN A 28 -21.81 -3.21 11.80
C ASN A 28 -20.87 -4.32 12.26
N GLU A 29 -21.24 -5.03 13.31
CA GLU A 29 -20.57 -6.23 13.79
C GLU A 29 -21.44 -7.45 13.52
N ILE A 30 -20.90 -8.42 12.79
CA ILE A 30 -21.44 -9.77 12.66
C ILE A 30 -20.87 -10.61 13.79
N SER A 31 -21.74 -11.11 14.67
CA SER A 31 -21.37 -11.98 15.79
C SER A 31 -22.48 -13.00 16.10
N LEU A 32 -22.15 -14.02 16.89
CA LEU A 32 -23.12 -15.00 17.37
C LEU A 32 -23.99 -14.36 18.46
N ASN A 33 -25.31 -14.37 18.25
CA ASN A 33 -26.30 -13.91 19.21
C ASN A 33 -27.16 -15.09 19.68
N SER A 34 -27.32 -15.23 20.99
CA SER A 34 -28.14 -16.26 21.64
C SER A 34 -29.62 -15.86 21.77
N ASN A 35 -29.98 -14.64 21.39
CA ASN A 35 -31.33 -14.08 21.49
C ASN A 35 -31.99 -13.99 20.10
N ASP A 36 -32.62 -15.09 19.67
CA ASP A 36 -33.07 -15.34 18.30
C ASP A 36 -34.25 -14.46 17.83
N ASN A 37 -34.91 -13.73 18.73
CA ASN A 37 -36.18 -13.05 18.42
C ASN A 37 -36.03 -11.86 17.45
N PHE A 38 -34.84 -11.27 17.32
CA PHE A 38 -34.57 -10.18 16.37
C PHE A 38 -33.13 -10.23 15.84
N CYS A 39 -32.89 -11.11 14.87
CA CYS A 39 -31.61 -11.19 14.19
C CYS A 39 -31.62 -10.35 12.91
N ASN A 40 -30.94 -9.20 12.91
CA ASN A 40 -30.76 -8.41 11.70
C ASN A 40 -29.64 -9.01 10.83
N ARG A 41 -29.86 -9.03 9.51
CA ARG A 41 -28.89 -9.46 8.49
C ARG A 41 -29.01 -8.55 7.28
N SER A 42 -28.43 -7.36 7.36
CA SER A 42 -28.63 -6.32 6.35
C SER A 42 -27.80 -6.61 5.11
N GLY A 43 -28.38 -7.34 4.16
CA GLY A 43 -27.73 -7.61 2.88
C GLY A 43 -26.77 -8.79 2.87
N TRP A 44 -26.71 -9.61 3.92
CA TRP A 44 -25.91 -10.82 3.92
C TRP A 44 -26.71 -12.02 4.43
N THR A 45 -26.19 -13.22 4.16
CA THR A 45 -26.77 -14.48 4.63
C THR A 45 -25.68 -15.42 5.09
N VAL A 46 -26.00 -16.30 6.03
CA VAL A 46 -25.13 -17.40 6.43
C VAL A 46 -25.83 -18.73 6.19
N THR A 47 -25.12 -19.69 5.63
CA THR A 47 -25.53 -21.09 5.57
C THR A 47 -24.49 -21.96 6.25
N TYR A 48 -24.92 -23.05 6.89
CA TYR A 48 -24.06 -24.03 7.53
C TYR A 48 -24.10 -25.34 6.74
N ASN A 49 -22.93 -25.90 6.42
CA ASN A 49 -22.81 -27.13 5.66
C ASN A 49 -21.54 -27.89 6.06
N TYR A 50 -21.67 -29.16 6.47
CA TYR A 50 -20.55 -30.04 6.86
C TYR A 50 -19.45 -29.35 7.71
N ASP A 51 -19.85 -28.73 8.83
CA ASP A 51 -18.95 -27.98 9.74
C ASP A 51 -18.40 -26.64 9.24
N ASP A 52 -18.80 -26.20 8.05
CA ASP A 52 -18.41 -24.90 7.48
C ASP A 52 -19.58 -23.91 7.48
N TYR A 53 -19.24 -22.63 7.67
CA TYR A 53 -20.18 -21.52 7.54
C TYR A 53 -19.84 -20.70 6.30
N TYR A 54 -20.87 -20.36 5.53
CA TYR A 54 -20.75 -19.59 4.29
C TYR A 54 -21.49 -18.28 4.41
N PHE A 55 -20.73 -17.21 4.59
CA PHE A 55 -21.21 -15.83 4.61
C PHE A 55 -21.23 -15.30 3.17
N THR A 56 -22.43 -14.96 2.71
CA THR A 56 -22.66 -14.38 1.38
C THR A 56 -23.15 -12.95 1.53
N PHE A 57 -22.32 -12.00 1.10
CA PHE A 57 -22.65 -10.59 1.04
C PHE A 57 -23.31 -10.31 -0.31
N LYS A 58 -24.59 -9.94 -0.28
CA LYS A 58 -25.41 -9.71 -1.48
C LYS A 58 -25.14 -8.33 -2.06
N HIS A 59 -25.72 -8.07 -3.23
CA HIS A 59 -25.43 -6.84 -3.98
C HIS A 59 -25.92 -5.53 -3.31
N TYR A 60 -26.93 -5.63 -2.45
CA TYR A 60 -27.42 -4.50 -1.65
C TYR A 60 -26.74 -4.45 -0.28
N CYS A 61 -25.78 -5.34 -0.02
CA CYS A 61 -24.90 -5.21 1.13
C CYS A 61 -23.84 -4.14 0.87
N CYS A 62 -23.46 -3.33 1.85
CA CYS A 62 -23.98 -3.25 3.20
C CYS A 62 -24.36 -1.79 3.45
N SER A 63 -25.16 -1.53 4.49
CA SER A 63 -25.51 -0.15 4.89
C SER A 63 -24.27 0.69 5.19
N PHE A 64 -23.16 0.05 5.52
CA PHE A 64 -21.86 0.66 5.78
C PHE A 64 -20.77 0.03 4.92
N GLN A 65 -19.71 0.80 4.66
CA GLN A 65 -18.56 0.34 3.87
C GLN A 65 -17.57 -0.48 4.70
N THR A 66 -17.77 -0.55 6.01
CA THR A 66 -16.93 -1.30 6.94
C THR A 66 -17.78 -2.26 7.76
N MET A 67 -17.24 -3.44 8.02
CA MET A 67 -17.90 -4.46 8.83
C MET A 67 -16.88 -5.15 9.71
N ILE A 68 -17.29 -5.51 10.92
CA ILE A 68 -16.52 -6.32 11.85
C ILE A 68 -17.15 -7.72 11.84
N PHE A 69 -16.33 -8.75 11.77
CA PHE A 69 -16.72 -10.12 12.05
C PHE A 69 -16.06 -10.53 13.35
N ARG A 70 -16.86 -10.81 14.39
CA ARG A 70 -16.37 -11.18 15.72
C ARG A 70 -16.83 -12.59 16.08
N GLU A 71 -15.85 -13.45 16.34
CA GLU A 71 -16.09 -14.79 16.85
C GLU A 71 -15.37 -15.00 18.19
N ASN A 72 -16.18 -15.26 19.22
CA ASN A 72 -15.70 -15.45 20.59
C ASN A 72 -15.74 -16.93 21.03
N GLU A 73 -16.23 -17.85 20.18
CA GLU A 73 -16.28 -19.29 20.50
C GLU A 73 -14.89 -19.93 20.36
N THR A 74 -14.43 -20.64 21.39
CA THR A 74 -13.04 -21.13 21.49
C THR A 74 -12.83 -22.59 21.06
N ASP A 75 -13.90 -23.37 20.86
CA ASP A 75 -13.81 -24.84 20.93
C ASP A 75 -14.21 -25.57 19.64
N LYS A 76 -14.47 -24.86 18.53
CA LYS A 76 -14.91 -25.48 17.27
C LYS A 76 -13.87 -25.38 16.17
N TYR A 77 -13.57 -26.53 15.55
CA TYR A 77 -12.84 -26.61 14.29
C TYR A 77 -13.79 -26.32 13.14
N THR A 78 -13.55 -25.25 12.39
CA THR A 78 -14.54 -24.81 11.41
C THR A 78 -13.97 -23.82 10.41
N ILE A 79 -14.54 -23.78 9.21
CA ILE A 79 -14.15 -22.82 8.16
C ILE A 79 -15.24 -21.73 8.06
N ARG A 80 -14.78 -20.49 7.93
CA ARG A 80 -15.61 -19.32 7.65
C ARG A 80 -15.34 -18.87 6.22
N ASN A 81 -16.27 -19.17 5.33
CA ASN A 81 -16.18 -18.80 3.92
C ASN A 81 -16.86 -17.45 3.70
N PHE A 82 -16.14 -16.48 3.17
CA PHE A 82 -16.64 -15.15 2.82
C PHE A 82 -16.74 -15.03 1.29
N THR A 83 -17.94 -14.75 0.81
CA THR A 83 -18.27 -14.60 -0.62
C THR A 83 -19.02 -13.31 -0.86
N PHE A 84 -18.76 -12.64 -1.99
CA PHE A 84 -19.32 -11.33 -2.31
C PHE A 84 -20.00 -11.37 -3.68
N GLN A 85 -21.27 -10.98 -3.73
CA GLN A 85 -22.03 -10.85 -4.98
C GLN A 85 -21.88 -9.43 -5.51
N ASN A 86 -21.54 -9.31 -6.78
CA ASN A 86 -21.36 -8.02 -7.46
C ASN A 86 -22.73 -7.38 -7.81
N PRO A 87 -22.90 -6.05 -7.68
CA PRO A 87 -22.02 -5.07 -7.00
C PRO A 87 -22.21 -5.11 -5.49
N PHE A 88 -21.19 -4.93 -4.67
CA PHE A 88 -21.36 -4.77 -3.22
C PHE A 88 -20.59 -3.53 -2.75
N ASN A 89 -21.07 -2.89 -1.66
CA ASN A 89 -20.54 -1.60 -1.18
C ASN A 89 -19.53 -1.75 -0.02
N LEU A 90 -19.27 -2.98 0.44
CA LEU A 90 -18.30 -3.21 1.51
C LEU A 90 -16.87 -2.98 1.00
N LYS A 91 -16.12 -2.09 1.65
CA LYS A 91 -14.72 -1.77 1.32
C LYS A 91 -13.72 -2.35 2.31
N ALA A 92 -14.15 -2.60 3.55
CA ALA A 92 -13.30 -3.14 4.59
C ALA A 92 -14.03 -4.20 5.43
N LEU A 93 -13.33 -5.30 5.74
CA LEU A 93 -13.77 -6.29 6.70
C LEU A 93 -12.69 -6.50 7.78
N TYR A 94 -13.08 -6.30 9.03
CA TYR A 94 -12.23 -6.51 10.20
C TYR A 94 -12.60 -7.85 10.84
N ILE A 95 -11.65 -8.77 10.94
CA ILE A 95 -11.84 -10.11 11.48
C ILE A 95 -11.21 -10.16 12.86
N GLN A 96 -12.06 -10.40 13.84
CA GLN A 96 -11.71 -10.60 15.23
C GLN A 96 -12.05 -12.04 15.61
N GLU A 97 -11.07 -12.92 15.42
CA GLU A 97 -11.21 -14.35 15.66
C GLU A 97 -10.43 -14.73 16.90
N LYS A 98 -11.10 -15.25 17.93
CA LYS A 98 -10.47 -15.71 19.17
C LYS A 98 -9.78 -17.07 19.04
N ASN A 99 -10.30 -17.93 18.18
CA ASN A 99 -9.90 -19.33 18.10
C ASN A 99 -8.85 -19.55 17.00
N GLU A 100 -7.73 -20.15 17.39
CA GLU A 100 -6.63 -20.52 16.48
C GLU A 100 -7.02 -21.63 15.48
N ASN A 101 -8.12 -22.34 15.76
CA ASN A 101 -8.62 -23.47 14.98
C ASN A 101 -9.74 -23.11 13.99
N VAL A 102 -10.00 -21.81 13.80
CA VAL A 102 -10.92 -21.31 12.79
C VAL A 102 -10.14 -20.85 11.56
N ARG A 103 -10.45 -21.46 10.41
CA ARG A 103 -9.90 -21.01 9.13
C ARG A 103 -10.83 -19.99 8.50
N ILE A 104 -10.30 -18.82 8.19
CA ILE A 104 -10.98 -17.85 7.35
C ILE A 104 -10.65 -18.15 5.90
N TYR A 105 -11.67 -18.24 5.05
CA TYR A 105 -11.52 -18.45 3.62
C TYR A 105 -12.24 -17.36 2.84
N PHE A 106 -11.48 -16.57 2.07
CA PHE A 106 -12.02 -15.54 1.20
C PHE A 106 -12.10 -16.05 -0.24
N VAL A 107 -13.31 -16.02 -0.80
CA VAL A 107 -13.59 -16.37 -2.19
C VAL A 107 -13.76 -15.08 -2.99
N ASP A 108 -12.79 -14.76 -3.84
CA ASP A 108 -12.96 -13.70 -4.84
C ASP A 108 -13.81 -14.22 -6.00
N SER A 109 -15.09 -13.83 -6.00
CA SER A 109 -16.07 -14.14 -7.04
C SER A 109 -16.15 -13.08 -8.14
N GLY A 110 -15.09 -12.29 -8.35
CA GLY A 110 -15.08 -11.22 -9.36
C GLY A 110 -15.61 -9.91 -8.79
N ARG A 111 -15.04 -9.51 -7.63
CA ARG A 111 -15.34 -8.22 -7.01
C ARG A 111 -15.08 -7.08 -8.02
N PRO A 112 -15.83 -5.95 -7.98
CA PRO A 112 -15.57 -4.82 -8.87
C PRO A 112 -14.55 -3.82 -8.30
N GLU A 113 -14.36 -3.80 -6.99
CA GLU A 113 -13.58 -2.77 -6.28
C GLU A 113 -12.44 -3.35 -5.44
N ASN A 114 -11.53 -2.47 -5.00
CA ASN A 114 -10.44 -2.80 -4.07
C ASN A 114 -11.01 -3.12 -2.68
N PHE A 115 -10.33 -3.97 -1.91
CA PHE A 115 -10.85 -4.41 -0.61
C PHE A 115 -9.77 -4.52 0.45
N PHE A 116 -10.09 -4.07 1.65
CA PHE A 116 -9.22 -4.13 2.82
C PHE A 116 -9.71 -5.22 3.77
N ILE A 117 -8.79 -6.07 4.23
CA ILE A 117 -9.07 -7.08 5.25
C ILE A 117 -8.07 -6.93 6.37
N SER A 118 -8.59 -6.75 7.58
CA SER A 118 -7.78 -6.66 8.79
C SER A 118 -8.03 -7.88 9.66
N PHE A 119 -6.97 -8.50 10.19
CA PHE A 119 -7.06 -9.60 11.14
C PHE A 119 -6.46 -9.17 12.47
N GLY A 120 -7.22 -9.27 13.55
CA GLY A 120 -6.72 -8.97 14.89
C GLY A 120 -7.59 -8.02 15.71
N CYS A 121 -7.19 -7.87 16.96
CA CYS A 121 -7.87 -7.05 17.96
C CYS A 121 -7.00 -5.83 18.22
N PHE A 122 -7.00 -4.92 17.26
CA PHE A 122 -6.22 -3.69 17.31
C PHE A 122 -6.66 -2.89 18.55
N ASN A 123 -5.74 -2.72 19.53
CA ASN A 123 -5.88 -2.06 20.86
C ASN A 123 -5.71 -2.98 22.11
N ASN A 124 -4.96 -4.09 22.02
CA ASN A 124 -4.70 -4.99 23.17
C ASN A 124 -5.99 -5.59 23.78
N GLU A 125 -7.05 -5.74 23.00
CA GLU A 125 -8.23 -6.45 23.46
C GLU A 125 -7.90 -7.95 23.50
N ASN A 126 -8.11 -8.61 24.66
CA ASN A 126 -7.77 -10.01 24.91
C ASN A 126 -8.66 -11.04 24.15
N SER A 127 -9.32 -10.60 23.09
CA SER A 127 -10.42 -11.33 22.46
C SER A 127 -10.02 -11.99 21.13
N CYS A 128 -8.80 -11.76 20.62
CA CYS A 128 -8.32 -12.36 19.38
C CYS A 128 -7.21 -13.38 19.63
N ARG A 129 -7.09 -14.35 18.70
CA ARG A 129 -6.00 -15.30 18.65
C ARG A 129 -4.66 -14.59 18.50
N THR A 130 -3.64 -15.12 19.16
CA THR A 130 -2.28 -14.58 19.14
C THR A 130 -1.32 -15.38 18.26
N THR A 131 -1.72 -16.59 17.87
CA THR A 131 -0.97 -17.49 16.99
C THR A 131 -1.90 -18.26 16.07
N ILE A 132 -1.35 -18.81 14.99
CA ILE A 132 -2.07 -19.68 14.06
C ILE A 132 -1.18 -20.79 13.51
N GLY A 133 -1.73 -22.00 13.49
CA GLY A 133 -1.11 -23.16 12.86
C GLY A 133 -1.31 -23.17 11.35
N GLU A 134 -0.44 -23.88 10.62
CA GLU A 134 -0.50 -23.95 9.14
C GLU A 134 -1.82 -24.51 8.59
N LYS A 135 -2.48 -25.40 9.34
CA LYS A 135 -3.77 -25.99 8.95
C LYS A 135 -4.90 -24.95 8.91
N TRP A 136 -4.83 -23.93 9.76
CA TRP A 136 -5.92 -22.98 10.00
C TRP A 136 -5.66 -21.59 9.42
N ARG A 137 -4.47 -21.36 8.85
CA ARG A 137 -4.07 -20.10 8.23
C ARG A 137 -5.15 -19.55 7.28
N PRO A 138 -5.44 -18.23 7.31
CA PRO A 138 -6.40 -17.63 6.41
C PRO A 138 -6.02 -17.91 4.96
N THR A 139 -7.02 -18.22 4.15
CA THR A 139 -6.83 -18.50 2.73
C THR A 139 -7.59 -17.49 1.91
N ILE A 140 -6.90 -16.86 0.97
CA ILE A 140 -7.42 -15.76 0.20
C ILE A 140 -7.27 -16.10 -1.27
N GLN A 141 -8.39 -16.22 -1.96
CA GLN A 141 -8.42 -16.34 -3.40
C GLN A 141 -8.36 -14.94 -4.00
N LEU A 142 -7.38 -14.70 -4.86
CA LEU A 142 -7.13 -13.41 -5.50
C LEU A 142 -7.21 -13.57 -7.02
N LYS A 143 -8.24 -13.01 -7.65
CA LYS A 143 -8.46 -13.18 -9.09
C LYS A 143 -8.04 -11.99 -9.94
N SER A 144 -8.52 -10.80 -9.61
CA SER A 144 -8.41 -9.66 -10.54
C SER A 144 -8.35 -8.30 -9.87
N GLN A 145 -9.05 -8.12 -8.75
CA GLN A 145 -9.05 -6.85 -8.03
C GLN A 145 -8.02 -6.81 -6.93
N SER A 146 -7.59 -5.60 -6.59
CA SER A 146 -6.61 -5.45 -5.54
C SER A 146 -7.17 -5.81 -4.17
N ILE A 147 -6.25 -6.21 -3.29
CA ILE A 147 -6.55 -6.49 -1.90
C ILE A 147 -5.42 -6.00 -1.00
N VAL A 148 -5.80 -5.45 0.14
CA VAL A 148 -4.87 -5.06 1.20
C VAL A 148 -5.17 -5.90 2.43
N LEU A 149 -4.16 -6.55 2.95
CA LEU A 149 -4.22 -7.38 4.15
C LEU A 149 -3.44 -6.70 5.26
N PHE A 150 -4.01 -6.65 6.46
CA PHE A 150 -3.33 -6.18 7.66
C PHE A 150 -3.49 -7.20 8.79
N SER A 151 -2.43 -7.43 9.57
CA SER A 151 -2.53 -8.27 10.76
C SER A 151 -1.62 -7.82 11.91
N ASP A 152 -2.10 -7.98 13.14
CA ASP A 152 -1.31 -7.77 14.36
C ASP A 152 -0.32 -8.91 14.65
N ILE A 153 -0.65 -10.15 14.25
CA ILE A 153 0.20 -11.35 14.36
C ILE A 153 0.60 -11.89 12.98
N ASP A 154 1.52 -12.85 12.92
CA ASP A 154 1.81 -13.58 11.66
C ASP A 154 0.65 -14.55 11.37
N GLN A 155 -0.21 -14.19 10.40
CA GLN A 155 -1.35 -15.03 10.00
C GLN A 155 -0.93 -16.20 9.11
N ARG A 156 0.32 -16.21 8.63
CA ARG A 156 0.82 -17.21 7.70
C ARG A 156 -0.05 -17.34 6.45
N PHE A 157 -0.45 -16.21 5.85
CA PHE A 157 -1.45 -16.15 4.79
C PHE A 157 -1.21 -17.17 3.67
N TRP A 158 -2.27 -17.88 3.29
CA TRP A 158 -2.28 -18.71 2.09
C TRP A 158 -3.00 -17.96 0.97
N ILE A 159 -2.25 -17.52 -0.02
CA ILE A 159 -2.78 -16.77 -1.15
C ILE A 159 -2.86 -17.68 -2.38
N LYS A 160 -4.08 -17.85 -2.90
CA LYS A 160 -4.37 -18.52 -4.16
C LYS A 160 -4.47 -17.46 -5.25
N ILE A 161 -3.54 -17.43 -6.18
CA ILE A 161 -3.42 -16.35 -7.17
C ILE A 161 -3.79 -16.86 -8.57
N TYR A 162 -4.67 -16.11 -9.24
CA TYR A 162 -4.89 -16.19 -10.68
C TYR A 162 -4.06 -15.10 -11.35
N ARG A 163 -3.15 -15.51 -12.22
CA ARG A 163 -2.09 -14.64 -12.76
C ARG A 163 -1.85 -14.95 -14.22
N THR A 164 -1.76 -13.89 -15.02
CA THR A 164 -1.27 -13.91 -16.41
C THR A 164 -0.32 -12.71 -16.62
N ILE A 165 0.33 -12.60 -17.78
CA ILE A 165 1.20 -11.44 -18.10
C ILE A 165 0.42 -10.13 -18.21
N THR A 166 -0.88 -10.20 -18.50
CA THR A 166 -1.73 -9.02 -18.71
C THR A 166 -2.72 -8.78 -17.57
N GLN A 167 -2.91 -9.76 -16.68
CA GLN A 167 -3.89 -9.68 -15.61
C GLN A 167 -3.28 -10.16 -14.29
N ILE A 168 -3.02 -9.18 -13.41
CA ILE A 168 -2.46 -9.42 -12.07
C ILE A 168 -3.09 -8.46 -11.10
N ALA A 169 -3.61 -9.02 -10.02
CA ALA A 169 -4.16 -8.25 -8.92
C ALA A 169 -3.02 -7.70 -8.04
N TYR A 170 -3.18 -6.46 -7.60
CA TYR A 170 -2.31 -5.89 -6.56
C TYR A 170 -2.60 -6.52 -5.21
N LEU A 171 -1.56 -6.93 -4.49
CA LEU A 171 -1.66 -7.51 -3.15
C LEU A 171 -0.70 -6.77 -2.24
N PHE A 172 -1.25 -6.05 -1.26
CA PHE A 172 -0.47 -5.44 -0.19
C PHE A 172 -0.63 -6.22 1.10
N ILE A 173 0.46 -6.57 1.76
CA ILE A 173 0.44 -7.28 3.04
C ILE A 173 1.20 -6.46 4.09
N ASP A 174 0.48 -5.94 5.07
CA ASP A 174 1.03 -5.15 6.17
C ASP A 174 0.67 -5.78 7.52
N GLY A 175 1.21 -5.21 8.59
CA GLY A 175 0.97 -5.65 9.94
C GLY A 175 1.91 -5.04 10.97
N TYR A 176 1.67 -5.37 12.24
CA TYR A 176 2.61 -5.07 13.31
C TYR A 176 3.82 -6.00 13.32
N VAL A 177 3.71 -7.17 12.68
CA VAL A 177 4.78 -8.15 12.52
C VAL A 177 4.95 -8.57 11.07
N MET A 178 6.14 -9.09 10.76
CA MET A 178 6.43 -9.73 9.47
C MET A 178 5.47 -10.91 9.23
N GLN A 179 4.93 -11.02 8.02
CA GLN A 179 4.00 -12.06 7.62
C GLN A 179 4.72 -13.16 6.85
N SER A 180 4.36 -14.41 7.14
CA SER A 180 4.69 -15.56 6.32
C SER A 180 3.62 -15.73 5.25
N VAL A 181 4.01 -16.09 4.02
CA VAL A 181 3.07 -16.19 2.88
C VAL A 181 3.29 -17.51 2.15
N ASN A 182 2.21 -18.25 1.92
CA ASN A 182 2.21 -19.44 1.09
C ASN A 182 1.40 -19.20 -0.18
N LEU A 183 2.05 -19.32 -1.32
CA LEU A 183 1.47 -19.04 -2.63
C LEU A 183 1.04 -20.33 -3.32
N GLU A 184 -0.17 -20.33 -3.86
CA GLU A 184 -0.69 -21.39 -4.72
C GLU A 184 -1.13 -20.76 -6.05
N PHE A 185 -0.54 -21.21 -7.16
CA PHE A 185 -0.90 -20.74 -8.48
C PHE A 185 -2.08 -21.55 -9.00
N GLU A 186 -3.21 -20.88 -9.23
CA GLU A 186 -4.41 -21.49 -9.80
C GLU A 186 -4.34 -21.53 -11.34
N THR A 187 -3.42 -20.77 -11.94
CA THR A 187 -3.13 -20.77 -13.38
C THR A 187 -1.63 -20.97 -13.64
N ALA A 188 -1.28 -22.01 -14.40
CA ALA A 188 0.09 -22.25 -14.86
C ALA A 188 0.30 -21.54 -16.20
N GLN A 189 0.91 -20.36 -16.20
CA GLN A 189 1.22 -19.62 -17.41
C GLN A 189 2.62 -19.02 -17.38
N TYR A 190 3.18 -18.84 -18.58
CA TYR A 190 4.43 -18.13 -18.82
C TYR A 190 4.40 -16.76 -18.13
N VAL A 191 5.47 -16.45 -17.39
CA VAL A 191 5.55 -15.28 -16.51
C VAL A 191 6.21 -14.08 -17.17
N GLY A 192 6.58 -14.20 -18.45
CA GLY A 192 7.20 -13.14 -19.23
C GLY A 192 8.69 -12.94 -18.93
N ASP A 193 9.24 -11.89 -19.54
CA ASP A 193 10.59 -11.39 -19.29
C ASP A 193 10.74 -10.86 -17.84
N PRO A 194 11.97 -10.63 -17.36
CA PRO A 194 12.25 -10.20 -15.97
C PRO A 194 11.52 -8.93 -15.52
N TYR A 195 11.20 -8.05 -16.47
CA TYR A 195 10.54 -6.76 -16.25
C TYR A 195 9.09 -6.79 -16.72
N THR A 196 8.36 -7.89 -16.49
CA THR A 196 6.95 -8.00 -16.88
C THR A 196 6.03 -8.12 -15.68
N ASN A 197 4.75 -7.74 -15.86
CA ASN A 197 3.73 -7.82 -14.80
C ASN A 197 3.78 -9.22 -14.22
N GLY A 198 3.84 -10.21 -15.11
CA GLY A 198 3.71 -11.64 -14.86
C GLY A 198 4.48 -12.16 -13.66
N ARG A 199 5.54 -11.48 -13.21
CA ARG A 199 6.37 -11.90 -12.08
C ARG A 199 5.93 -11.36 -10.73
N TYR A 200 5.06 -10.35 -10.69
CA TYR A 200 4.57 -9.77 -9.44
C TYR A 200 3.82 -10.79 -8.58
N LEU A 201 4.16 -10.82 -7.29
CA LEU A 201 3.47 -11.63 -6.28
C LEU A 201 2.73 -10.74 -5.29
N PHE A 202 3.47 -9.88 -4.59
CA PHE A 202 2.91 -8.90 -3.64
C PHE A 202 3.95 -7.87 -3.21
N THR A 203 3.49 -6.79 -2.59
CA THR A 203 4.32 -5.86 -1.81
C THR A 203 3.91 -5.93 -0.35
N GLY A 204 4.86 -5.98 0.59
CA GLY A 204 4.48 -6.07 1.99
C GLY A 204 5.60 -6.32 3.00
N LYS A 205 5.22 -6.37 4.28
CA LYS A 205 6.07 -6.74 5.40
C LYS A 205 6.30 -8.27 5.42
N SER A 206 7.16 -8.76 4.53
CA SER A 206 7.57 -10.16 4.45
C SER A 206 9.05 -10.26 4.08
N LYS A 207 9.69 -11.38 4.43
CA LYS A 207 11.03 -11.73 3.95
C LYS A 207 10.98 -12.82 2.89
N GLU A 208 12.04 -12.96 2.09
CA GLU A 208 12.15 -13.99 1.05
C GLU A 208 11.96 -15.40 1.63
N GLU A 209 12.63 -15.71 2.74
CA GLU A 209 12.59 -17.02 3.40
C GLU A 209 11.21 -17.37 4.00
N SER A 210 10.36 -16.37 4.21
CA SER A 210 9.01 -16.53 4.75
C SER A 210 7.96 -16.75 3.65
N VAL A 211 8.37 -16.71 2.37
CA VAL A 211 7.49 -16.98 1.23
C VAL A 211 7.73 -18.38 0.70
N THR A 212 6.67 -19.18 0.68
CA THR A 212 6.70 -20.58 0.25
C THR A 212 5.67 -20.82 -0.83
N PHE A 213 5.77 -21.95 -1.54
CA PHE A 213 4.83 -22.31 -2.60
C PHE A 213 4.24 -23.68 -2.32
N LYS A 214 2.95 -23.85 -2.64
CA LYS A 214 2.27 -25.14 -2.60
C LYS A 214 2.31 -25.80 -3.97
N ASN A 215 2.57 -27.12 -3.98
CA ASN A 215 2.43 -27.99 -5.15
C ASN A 215 3.12 -27.48 -6.43
N SER A 216 4.31 -26.87 -6.32
CA SER A 216 5.04 -26.45 -7.50
C SER A 216 5.94 -27.59 -7.99
N GLU A 217 5.55 -28.26 -9.06
CA GLU A 217 6.42 -29.22 -9.77
C GLU A 217 7.72 -28.56 -10.24
N PHE A 218 7.66 -27.25 -10.51
CA PHE A 218 8.79 -26.38 -10.75
C PHE A 218 9.29 -25.83 -9.43
N THR A 219 10.58 -25.90 -9.14
CA THR A 219 11.18 -25.30 -7.94
C THR A 219 11.21 -23.78 -8.10
N PRO A 220 10.24 -23.04 -7.54
CA PRO A 220 10.08 -21.63 -7.76
C PRO A 220 10.90 -20.86 -6.73
N TYR A 221 11.35 -19.67 -7.10
CA TYR A 221 12.11 -18.81 -6.22
C TYR A 221 11.43 -17.45 -6.13
N VAL A 222 11.60 -16.81 -4.99
CA VAL A 222 11.21 -15.43 -4.76
C VAL A 222 12.45 -14.56 -4.61
N LYS A 223 12.31 -13.30 -5.00
CA LYS A 223 13.26 -12.25 -4.62
C LYS A 223 12.57 -10.98 -4.19
N SER A 224 13.10 -10.37 -3.13
CA SER A 224 12.86 -8.98 -2.80
C SER A 224 13.71 -8.13 -3.71
N VAL A 225 13.05 -7.39 -4.59
CA VAL A 225 13.69 -6.58 -5.63
C VAL A 225 13.65 -5.08 -5.28
N CYS A 226 12.91 -4.73 -4.24
CA CYS A 226 12.89 -3.41 -3.62
C CYS A 226 12.55 -3.55 -2.14
N GLU A 227 13.35 -2.96 -1.26
CA GLU A 227 13.05 -2.83 0.16
C GLU A 227 13.01 -1.35 0.55
N ARG A 228 11.89 -0.89 1.13
CA ARG A 228 11.76 0.48 1.61
C ARG A 228 10.82 0.57 2.80
N ASN A 229 11.25 1.27 3.85
CA ASN A 229 10.46 1.46 5.08
C ASN A 229 9.94 0.15 5.70
N GLY A 230 10.71 -0.94 5.55
CA GLY A 230 10.32 -2.28 6.01
C GLY A 230 9.33 -3.04 5.11
N TYR A 231 8.97 -2.48 3.96
CA TYR A 231 8.17 -3.14 2.94
C TYR A 231 9.05 -3.69 1.82
N ASN A 232 8.79 -4.93 1.43
CA ASN A 232 9.48 -5.63 0.36
C ASN A 232 8.56 -5.83 -0.83
N ARG A 233 9.05 -5.52 -2.03
CA ARG A 233 8.41 -5.90 -3.30
C ARG A 233 8.90 -7.29 -3.70
N ILE A 234 8.02 -8.28 -3.67
CA ILE A 234 8.37 -9.69 -3.91
C ILE A 234 7.95 -10.10 -5.32
N LEU A 235 8.91 -10.60 -6.10
CA LEU A 235 8.70 -11.14 -7.44
C LEU A 235 9.05 -12.63 -7.54
N TYR A 236 8.41 -13.29 -8.50
CA TYR A 236 8.61 -14.69 -8.88
C TYR A 236 9.74 -14.87 -9.89
N PHE A 237 10.57 -15.89 -9.66
CA PHE A 237 11.63 -16.33 -10.57
C PHE A 237 11.67 -17.86 -10.71
N GLY A 238 12.02 -18.33 -11.90
CA GLY A 238 12.37 -19.73 -12.12
C GLY A 238 13.75 -20.07 -11.54
N LYS A 239 13.98 -21.34 -11.22
CA LYS A 239 15.25 -21.83 -10.66
C LYS A 239 16.50 -21.42 -11.42
N THR A 240 16.45 -21.47 -12.75
CA THR A 240 17.59 -21.17 -13.62
C THR A 240 17.82 -19.67 -13.82
N GLU A 241 16.87 -18.83 -13.40
CA GLU A 241 16.87 -17.39 -13.65
C GLU A 241 17.57 -16.61 -12.52
N ILE A 242 17.66 -17.18 -11.31
CA ILE A 242 18.04 -16.43 -10.11
C ILE A 242 19.47 -15.87 -10.17
N ASN A 243 20.41 -16.63 -10.74
CA ASN A 243 21.80 -16.21 -10.89
C ASN A 243 21.98 -15.23 -12.05
N VAL A 244 21.09 -15.29 -13.04
CA VAL A 244 21.12 -14.41 -14.23
C VAL A 244 20.62 -13.01 -13.86
N TYR A 245 19.70 -12.91 -12.91
CA TYR A 245 19.03 -11.65 -12.56
C TYR A 245 19.34 -11.13 -11.15
N ALA A 246 20.50 -11.49 -10.59
CA ALA A 246 20.95 -11.01 -9.28
C ALA A 246 21.08 -9.47 -9.20
N ASN A 247 21.22 -8.80 -10.36
CA ASN A 247 21.28 -7.34 -10.49
C ASN A 247 19.91 -6.63 -10.33
N LEU A 248 18.81 -7.37 -10.19
CA LEU A 248 17.47 -6.80 -9.98
C LEU A 248 17.21 -6.30 -8.55
N ILE A 249 18.13 -6.57 -7.62
CA ILE A 249 18.03 -6.10 -6.23
C ILE A 249 18.16 -4.57 -6.22
N ASN A 250 17.18 -3.88 -5.63
CA ASN A 250 17.06 -2.42 -5.48
C ASN A 250 16.89 -1.60 -6.77
N THR A 251 17.10 -2.17 -7.95
CA THR A 251 16.87 -1.48 -9.24
C THR A 251 15.39 -1.42 -9.63
N THR A 252 14.50 -2.10 -8.88
CA THR A 252 13.05 -2.09 -9.13
C THR A 252 12.25 -1.27 -8.11
N CYS A 253 12.92 -0.50 -7.26
CA CYS A 253 12.28 0.57 -6.49
C CYS A 253 11.82 1.75 -7.37
N TYR A 254 12.00 1.63 -8.69
CA TYR A 254 11.68 2.65 -9.65
C TYR A 254 10.30 2.44 -10.24
N CYS A 255 9.56 3.55 -10.30
CA CYS A 255 8.43 3.68 -11.19
C CYS A 255 8.89 4.39 -12.46
N ASN A 256 9.19 3.62 -13.51
CA ASN A 256 9.67 4.15 -14.77
C ASN A 256 8.52 4.82 -15.51
N ALA A 257 8.70 6.09 -15.86
CA ALA A 257 7.79 6.81 -16.72
C ALA A 257 8.27 6.74 -18.17
N GLU A 258 7.39 6.34 -19.08
CA GLU A 258 7.69 6.28 -20.52
C GLU A 258 7.15 7.48 -21.28
N ASN A 259 6.24 8.23 -20.65
CA ASN A 259 5.53 9.34 -21.25
C ASN A 259 5.72 10.60 -20.41
N GLU A 260 5.70 11.74 -21.08
CA GLU A 260 5.74 13.07 -20.44
C GLU A 260 4.48 13.34 -19.60
N ASN A 261 3.38 12.65 -19.89
CA ASN A 261 2.16 12.70 -19.10
C ASN A 261 2.13 11.50 -18.13
N ILE A 262 2.14 11.75 -16.83
CA ILE A 262 2.27 10.75 -15.76
C ILE A 262 0.97 10.72 -14.95
N THR A 263 0.19 9.67 -15.16
CA THR A 263 -1.13 9.41 -14.58
C THR A 263 -1.15 8.03 -13.94
N LEU A 264 -2.19 7.75 -13.15
CA LEU A 264 -2.40 6.43 -12.56
C LEU A 264 -2.53 5.31 -13.61
N ASP A 265 -2.98 5.66 -14.82
CA ASP A 265 -3.26 4.68 -15.88
C ASP A 265 -2.04 4.40 -16.78
N ASN A 266 -1.02 5.25 -16.78
CA ASN A 266 0.10 5.16 -17.72
C ASN A 266 1.50 5.15 -17.09
N VAL A 267 1.62 5.21 -15.76
CA VAL A 267 2.90 4.97 -15.09
C VAL A 267 3.26 3.49 -15.22
N ASN A 268 4.24 3.18 -16.07
CA ASN A 268 4.35 1.86 -16.71
C ASN A 268 5.11 0.81 -15.87
N THR A 269 4.90 0.79 -14.56
CA THR A 269 5.65 -0.11 -13.66
C THR A 269 4.71 -0.75 -12.66
N PHE A 270 4.21 -1.93 -13.05
CA PHE A 270 3.60 -3.04 -12.27
C PHE A 270 3.02 -2.74 -10.90
N PRO A 271 1.80 -3.23 -10.62
CA PRO A 271 0.66 -2.44 -10.13
C PRO A 271 0.92 -1.60 -8.87
N ASP A 272 1.96 -1.89 -8.10
CA ASP A 272 2.41 -1.14 -6.94
C ASP A 272 2.56 0.36 -7.19
N CYS A 273 3.10 0.82 -8.31
CA CYS A 273 3.25 2.26 -8.57
C CYS A 273 1.90 2.99 -8.68
N ARG A 274 0.86 2.28 -9.11
CA ARG A 274 -0.50 2.83 -9.18
C ARG A 274 -1.15 2.93 -7.80
N TYR A 275 -0.87 1.98 -6.90
CA TYR A 275 -1.53 1.89 -5.60
C TYR A 275 -0.71 2.46 -4.43
N ASN A 276 0.62 2.48 -4.57
CA ASN A 276 1.61 2.70 -3.52
C ASN A 276 2.80 3.54 -4.04
N SER A 277 2.57 4.51 -4.92
CA SER A 277 3.62 5.37 -5.50
C SER A 277 4.58 5.99 -4.46
N SER A 278 4.10 6.26 -3.25
CA SER A 278 4.90 6.76 -2.12
C SER A 278 6.04 5.85 -1.67
N LEU A 279 6.01 4.56 -2.02
CA LEU A 279 7.09 3.61 -1.71
C LEU A 279 8.19 3.58 -2.79
N PHE A 280 8.04 4.32 -3.89
CA PHE A 280 8.89 4.16 -5.07
C PHE A 280 9.43 5.50 -5.58
N ASP A 281 10.54 5.44 -6.30
CA ASP A 281 11.13 6.61 -6.93
C ASP A 281 10.54 6.78 -8.32
N LEU A 282 10.04 7.97 -8.63
CA LEU A 282 9.62 8.29 -9.99
C LEU A 282 10.87 8.42 -10.87
N ASN A 283 11.09 7.47 -11.76
CA ASN A 283 12.26 7.46 -12.63
C ASN A 283 11.93 8.07 -14.00
N LEU A 284 12.50 9.23 -14.28
CA LEU A 284 12.30 9.97 -15.52
C LEU A 284 13.47 9.84 -16.51
N THR A 285 14.47 9.00 -16.20
CA THR A 285 15.74 8.96 -16.96
C THR A 285 15.58 8.54 -18.41
N THR A 286 14.55 7.76 -18.72
CA THR A 286 14.22 7.28 -20.08
C THR A 286 13.43 8.32 -20.89
N ILE A 287 12.84 9.33 -20.25
CA ILE A 287 12.04 10.33 -20.96
C ILE A 287 12.95 11.23 -21.79
N GLY A 288 12.56 11.42 -23.05
CA GLY A 288 13.26 12.28 -23.98
C GLY A 288 14.62 11.74 -24.39
N GLU A 289 14.90 10.44 -24.27
CA GLU A 289 16.17 9.84 -24.74
C GLU A 289 16.54 10.25 -26.16
N ASN A 290 15.54 10.36 -27.04
CA ASN A 290 15.71 10.78 -28.43
C ASN A 290 15.78 12.30 -28.64
N LYS A 291 15.70 13.10 -27.57
CA LYS A 291 15.77 14.57 -27.62
C LYS A 291 17.18 15.08 -27.36
N SER A 292 17.51 16.22 -27.96
CA SER A 292 18.76 16.94 -27.70
C SER A 292 18.85 17.40 -26.24
N GLU A 293 20.05 17.49 -25.68
CA GLU A 293 20.28 18.01 -24.32
C GLU A 293 19.85 19.48 -24.16
N SER A 294 19.76 20.22 -25.26
CA SER A 294 19.28 21.61 -25.28
C SER A 294 17.76 21.74 -25.18
N GLU A 295 17.01 20.66 -25.37
CA GLU A 295 15.56 20.67 -25.33
C GLU A 295 15.03 20.53 -23.90
N ASN A 296 13.99 21.29 -23.58
CA ASN A 296 13.29 21.15 -22.30
C ASN A 296 12.38 19.92 -22.34
N ILE A 297 12.38 19.15 -21.27
CA ILE A 297 11.43 18.04 -21.07
C ILE A 297 10.32 18.55 -20.16
N ASN A 298 9.10 18.63 -20.69
CA ASN A 298 7.93 19.02 -19.90
C ASN A 298 7.27 17.76 -19.37
N ILE A 299 7.16 17.66 -18.06
CA ILE A 299 6.50 16.54 -17.37
C ILE A 299 5.20 17.05 -16.78
N TYR A 300 4.12 16.32 -17.01
CA TYR A 300 2.79 16.62 -16.49
C TYR A 300 2.39 15.51 -15.53
N VAL A 301 2.20 15.83 -14.25
CA VAL A 301 1.92 14.84 -13.20
C VAL A 301 0.49 14.97 -12.66
N ASN A 302 -0.17 13.82 -12.47
CA ASN A 302 -1.41 13.67 -11.70
C ASN A 302 -1.15 12.87 -10.41
N VAL A 303 -0.25 11.88 -10.47
CA VAL A 303 0.18 11.14 -9.28
C VAL A 303 1.12 12.02 -8.48
N THR A 304 0.65 12.49 -7.32
CA THR A 304 1.32 13.54 -6.54
C THR A 304 2.12 13.06 -5.35
N GLN A 305 2.23 11.76 -5.07
CA GLN A 305 2.99 11.27 -3.93
C GLN A 305 4.03 10.25 -4.36
N TRP A 306 5.29 10.50 -4.04
CA TRP A 306 6.43 9.68 -4.43
C TRP A 306 7.42 9.59 -3.27
N PHE A 307 8.24 8.53 -3.24
CA PHE A 307 9.35 8.51 -2.28
C PHE A 307 10.40 9.54 -2.67
N SER A 308 10.83 9.49 -3.93
CA SER A 308 11.79 10.41 -4.54
C SER A 308 11.52 10.52 -6.04
N ILE A 309 12.34 11.30 -6.73
CA ILE A 309 12.32 11.46 -8.18
C ILE A 309 13.74 11.45 -8.72
N ILE A 310 13.94 10.77 -9.85
CA ILE A 310 15.24 10.58 -10.47
C ILE A 310 15.22 11.23 -11.85
N PHE A 311 16.18 12.12 -12.08
CA PHE A 311 16.34 12.83 -13.34
C PHE A 311 17.57 12.32 -14.10
N LYS A 312 17.53 12.42 -15.43
CA LYS A 312 18.76 12.29 -16.22
C LYS A 312 19.60 13.58 -16.08
N PRO A 313 20.90 13.48 -15.76
CA PRO A 313 21.78 14.65 -15.70
C PRO A 313 21.86 15.42 -17.03
N ASN A 314 22.32 16.66 -16.98
CA ASN A 314 22.54 17.55 -18.14
C ASN A 314 21.28 17.83 -18.97
N ARG A 315 20.10 17.66 -18.38
CA ARG A 315 18.82 17.95 -19.03
C ARG A 315 17.98 18.88 -18.17
N LYS A 316 17.15 19.67 -18.84
CA LYS A 316 16.23 20.59 -18.18
C LYS A 316 14.83 19.99 -18.12
N TYR A 317 14.38 19.68 -16.91
CA TYR A 317 13.01 19.20 -16.66
C TYR A 317 12.13 20.32 -16.12
N ILE A 318 10.89 20.36 -16.59
CA ILE A 318 9.86 21.28 -16.08
C ILE A 318 8.69 20.42 -15.66
N LEU A 319 8.46 20.29 -14.35
CA LEU A 319 7.33 19.57 -13.82
C LEU A 319 6.13 20.50 -13.68
N ASN A 320 5.00 20.08 -14.21
CA ASN A 320 3.72 20.78 -14.20
C ASN A 320 2.64 19.84 -13.64
N GLY A 321 1.65 20.39 -12.95
CA GLY A 321 0.44 19.65 -12.63
C GLY A 321 -0.52 19.57 -13.81
N LEU A 322 -1.28 18.48 -13.95
CA LEU A 322 -2.28 18.31 -15.03
C LEU A 322 -3.58 19.09 -14.82
N GLU A 323 -3.89 19.46 -13.58
CA GLU A 323 -5.12 20.17 -13.20
C GLU A 323 -4.87 21.62 -12.76
N ASN A 324 -5.85 22.50 -13.00
CA ASN A 324 -5.69 23.96 -12.89
C ASN A 324 -5.72 24.53 -11.46
N ASN A 325 -5.97 23.72 -10.42
CA ASN A 325 -5.97 24.19 -9.04
C ASN A 325 -4.84 23.51 -8.24
N GLU A 326 -3.88 24.33 -7.79
CA GLU A 326 -2.91 24.05 -6.71
C GLU A 326 -2.38 22.61 -6.62
N ASN A 327 -1.89 22.08 -7.75
CA ASN A 327 -1.23 20.78 -7.73
C ASN A 327 -0.01 20.84 -6.81
N THR A 328 -0.02 19.96 -5.81
CA THR A 328 1.06 19.82 -4.84
C THR A 328 1.67 18.45 -5.02
N ILE A 329 2.97 18.37 -5.29
CA ILE A 329 3.72 17.11 -5.27
C ILE A 329 4.34 16.91 -3.90
N ASN A 330 4.31 15.67 -3.42
CA ASN A 330 4.80 15.25 -2.13
C ASN A 330 5.93 14.25 -2.36
N PHE A 331 7.07 14.50 -1.71
CA PHE A 331 8.23 13.63 -1.69
C PHE A 331 8.61 13.27 -0.25
N ASP A 332 8.89 12.00 0.01
CA ASP A 332 9.54 11.62 1.27
C ASP A 332 10.97 12.13 1.32
N THR A 333 11.69 12.02 0.20
CA THR A 333 13.04 12.54 0.03
C THR A 333 13.16 13.23 -1.32
N LEU A 334 13.77 14.43 -1.34
CA LEU A 334 14.27 15.04 -2.57
C LEU A 334 15.76 15.29 -2.40
N GLU A 335 16.57 14.79 -3.34
CA GLU A 335 17.99 15.07 -3.37
C GLU A 335 18.31 16.10 -4.46
N ILE A 336 19.09 17.12 -4.11
CA ILE A 336 19.64 18.09 -5.06
C ILE A 336 21.05 17.64 -5.44
N LEU A 337 21.23 17.28 -6.71
CA LEU A 337 22.49 16.85 -7.28
C LEU A 337 23.05 17.86 -8.29
N GLU A 338 24.37 17.84 -8.45
CA GLU A 338 25.06 18.59 -9.49
C GLU A 338 24.62 18.12 -10.89
N ASN A 339 24.71 19.01 -11.88
CA ASN A 339 24.32 18.75 -13.27
C ASN A 339 22.81 18.49 -13.49
N GLU A 340 21.96 18.67 -12.49
CA GLU A 340 20.51 18.66 -12.64
C GLU A 340 19.96 20.07 -12.83
N ASN A 341 18.96 20.21 -13.72
CA ASN A 341 18.29 21.48 -13.99
C ASN A 341 16.77 21.30 -13.97
N ILE A 342 16.16 21.55 -12.82
CA ILE A 342 14.79 21.16 -12.54
C ILE A 342 13.97 22.39 -12.19
N ILE A 343 12.84 22.57 -12.86
CA ILE A 343 11.85 23.59 -12.54
C ILE A 343 10.58 22.90 -12.06
N PHE A 344 10.20 23.17 -10.80
CA PHE A 344 8.90 22.79 -10.26
C PHE A 344 7.92 23.93 -10.46
N ASN A 345 6.94 23.73 -11.34
CA ASN A 345 5.84 24.66 -11.61
C ASN A 345 4.56 24.27 -10.86
N LEU A 346 4.72 23.78 -9.64
CA LEU A 346 3.69 23.23 -8.77
C LEU A 346 4.19 23.29 -7.32
N ASN A 347 3.30 23.22 -6.34
CA ASN A 347 3.67 23.28 -4.93
C ASN A 347 4.47 22.00 -4.57
N CYS A 348 5.51 22.12 -3.75
CA CYS A 348 6.33 20.99 -3.35
C CYS A 348 6.31 20.84 -1.83
N ASN A 349 5.92 19.65 -1.37
CA ASN A 349 6.03 19.24 0.02
C ASN A 349 7.08 18.14 0.11
N ILE A 350 8.08 18.35 0.95
CA ILE A 350 9.22 17.44 1.07
C ILE A 350 9.38 17.07 2.54
N SER A 351 9.39 15.78 2.86
CA SER A 351 9.69 15.34 4.23
C SER A 351 11.17 15.57 4.55
N THR A 352 12.06 15.07 3.69
CA THR A 352 13.52 15.20 3.83
C THR A 352 14.15 15.84 2.59
N LEU A 353 14.75 17.02 2.73
CA LEU A 353 15.55 17.63 1.67
C LEU A 353 17.03 17.29 1.88
N LYS A 354 17.66 16.66 0.89
CA LYS A 354 19.08 16.31 0.91
C LYS A 354 19.83 17.16 -0.11
N ILE A 355 20.86 17.89 0.33
CA ILE A 355 21.68 18.75 -0.53
C ILE A 355 23.14 18.32 -0.35
N THR A 356 23.61 17.50 -1.28
CA THR A 356 25.00 17.01 -1.31
C THR A 356 25.89 17.86 -2.22
N SER A 357 25.30 18.60 -3.16
CA SER A 357 25.99 19.46 -4.12
C SER A 357 25.06 20.59 -4.62
N ILE A 358 25.56 21.47 -5.52
CA ILE A 358 24.73 22.56 -6.10
C ILE A 358 24.15 22.09 -7.43
N GLY A 359 22.83 21.97 -7.47
CA GLY A 359 22.04 21.80 -8.70
C GLY A 359 21.29 23.08 -9.11
N LYS A 360 20.73 23.11 -10.32
CA LYS A 360 19.87 24.19 -10.79
C LYS A 360 18.41 23.87 -10.49
N PHE A 361 18.04 23.88 -9.22
CA PHE A 361 16.66 23.67 -8.77
C PHE A 361 15.93 25.01 -8.64
N TYR A 362 14.74 25.08 -9.23
CA TYR A 362 13.89 26.26 -9.16
C TYR A 362 12.43 25.90 -8.86
N PHE A 363 11.97 26.34 -7.71
CA PHE A 363 10.59 26.17 -7.26
C PHE A 363 9.80 27.45 -7.58
N LYS A 364 8.90 27.40 -8.55
CA LYS A 364 8.08 28.56 -8.93
C LYS A 364 6.90 28.82 -7.99
N LYS A 365 6.50 27.80 -7.24
CA LYS A 365 5.36 27.82 -6.31
C LYS A 365 5.87 27.55 -4.88
N ASN A 366 4.98 27.24 -3.96
CA ASN A 366 5.33 27.10 -2.55
C ASN A 366 6.19 25.85 -2.31
N LEU A 367 7.10 25.93 -1.34
CA LEU A 367 7.96 24.84 -0.91
C LEU A 367 7.87 24.68 0.61
N ILE A 368 7.47 23.49 1.06
CA ILE A 368 7.40 23.13 2.48
C ILE A 368 8.36 21.97 2.74
N ILE A 369 9.20 22.11 3.77
CA ILE A 369 10.08 21.04 4.28
C ILE A 369 9.61 20.64 5.68
N ASN A 370 9.07 19.42 5.80
CA ASN A 370 8.31 18.99 6.97
C ASN A 370 9.17 18.43 8.12
N THR A 371 10.23 17.69 7.80
CA THR A 371 10.91 16.85 8.80
C THR A 371 12.37 17.20 8.96
N GLN A 372 13.16 17.11 7.89
CA GLN A 372 14.61 17.20 8.00
C GLN A 372 15.26 17.81 6.76
N ILE A 373 16.41 18.45 6.99
CA ILE A 373 17.32 18.94 5.97
C ILE A 373 18.69 18.31 6.24
N LEU A 374 19.24 17.62 5.23
CA LEU A 374 20.54 16.96 5.28
C LEU A 374 21.51 17.68 4.33
N ILE A 375 22.51 18.38 4.89
CA ILE A 375 23.42 19.23 4.11
C ILE A 375 24.88 18.95 4.47
N SER A 376 25.73 18.84 3.45
CA SER A 376 27.20 18.85 3.62
C SER A 376 27.71 20.29 3.81
N GLU A 377 27.46 20.86 4.99
CA GLU A 377 27.49 22.31 5.25
C GLU A 377 28.82 23.01 4.93
N THR A 378 29.96 22.36 5.15
CA THR A 378 31.30 22.97 4.98
C THR A 378 31.56 23.42 3.55
N ASN A 379 31.00 22.73 2.56
CA ASN A 379 31.22 23.03 1.15
C ASN A 379 30.15 23.94 0.54
N LEU A 380 29.09 24.24 1.30
CA LEU A 380 27.86 24.90 0.82
C LEU A 380 27.55 26.23 1.52
N THR A 381 28.39 26.65 2.46
CA THR A 381 28.30 27.98 3.09
C THR A 381 28.56 29.07 2.03
N ASN A 382 27.82 30.18 2.08
CA ASN A 382 27.91 31.30 1.13
C ASN A 382 27.57 30.94 -0.33
N LYS A 383 26.70 29.96 -0.54
CA LYS A 383 26.24 29.52 -1.86
C LYS A 383 24.73 29.56 -1.97
N ILE A 384 24.21 29.83 -3.16
CA ILE A 384 22.79 29.69 -3.47
C ILE A 384 22.52 28.20 -3.67
N LEU A 385 21.69 27.62 -2.83
CA LEU A 385 21.38 26.19 -2.86
C LEU A 385 20.31 25.88 -3.91
N PHE A 386 19.29 26.74 -3.99
CA PHE A 386 18.23 26.68 -4.98
C PHE A 386 17.49 28.02 -5.06
N ALA A 387 16.64 28.17 -6.06
CA ALA A 387 15.77 29.33 -6.22
C ALA A 387 14.31 29.00 -5.88
N LEU A 388 13.59 29.96 -5.30
CA LEU A 388 12.19 29.82 -4.87
C LEU A 388 11.43 31.15 -5.00
N ASP A 389 10.36 31.15 -5.79
CA ASP A 389 9.48 32.32 -5.93
C ASP A 389 8.42 32.39 -4.83
N GLY A 390 7.68 31.29 -4.64
CA GLY A 390 6.57 31.17 -3.69
C GLY A 390 6.99 31.12 -2.23
N ASP A 391 6.05 30.80 -1.35
CA ASP A 391 6.31 30.76 0.09
C ASP A 391 7.27 29.62 0.47
N PHE A 392 8.10 29.88 1.48
CA PHE A 392 9.07 28.93 2.02
C PHE A 392 8.75 28.63 3.47
N SER A 393 8.64 27.36 3.83
CA SER A 393 8.44 26.94 5.21
C SER A 393 9.34 25.76 5.58
N GLU A 394 10.10 25.92 6.65
CA GLU A 394 10.78 24.83 7.35
C GLU A 394 10.06 24.55 8.67
N VAL A 395 9.47 23.37 8.81
CA VAL A 395 8.64 23.08 9.98
C VAL A 395 9.48 22.76 11.23
N LYS A 396 10.69 22.20 11.06
CA LYS A 396 11.47 21.63 12.19
C LYS A 396 12.95 22.01 12.28
N THR A 397 13.56 22.58 11.24
CA THR A 397 15.03 22.71 11.15
C THR A 397 15.57 24.14 11.28
N SER A 398 14.92 25.14 10.69
CA SER A 398 15.39 26.54 10.64
C SER A 398 16.83 26.70 10.11
N LEU A 399 17.26 25.83 9.18
CA LEU A 399 18.64 25.76 8.67
C LEU A 399 18.88 26.65 7.45
N LEU A 400 17.83 26.98 6.70
CA LEU A 400 17.90 27.80 5.49
C LEU A 400 17.24 29.15 5.71
N SER A 401 17.70 30.11 4.92
CA SER A 401 17.19 31.47 4.83
C SER A 401 16.87 31.79 3.38
N LYS A 402 15.82 32.59 3.15
CA LYS A 402 15.40 33.06 1.83
C LYS A 402 15.62 34.57 1.72
N CYS A 403 16.22 35.01 0.61
CA CYS A 403 16.35 36.43 0.26
C CYS A 403 16.03 36.68 -1.21
N GLY A 404 14.99 37.46 -1.47
CA GLY A 404 14.39 37.51 -2.81
C GLY A 404 14.00 36.10 -3.26
N LYS A 405 14.60 35.62 -4.35
CA LYS A 405 14.40 34.25 -4.86
C LYS A 405 15.45 33.25 -4.37
N ARG A 406 16.49 33.68 -3.68
CA ARG A 406 17.66 32.86 -3.36
C ARG A 406 17.47 32.18 -2.02
N VAL A 407 17.71 30.88 -1.95
CA VAL A 407 17.72 30.13 -0.68
C VAL A 407 19.13 29.65 -0.38
N TYR A 408 19.58 29.84 0.85
CA TYR A 408 20.95 29.57 1.31
C TYR A 408 20.98 29.19 2.79
N LEU A 409 22.11 28.69 3.29
CA LEU A 409 22.28 28.35 4.71
C LEU A 409 22.20 29.60 5.59
N THR A 410 21.42 29.57 6.68
CA THR A 410 21.24 30.71 7.60
C THR A 410 22.56 31.26 8.17
N LYS A 411 23.57 30.40 8.34
CA LYS A 411 24.91 30.78 8.79
C LYS A 411 25.79 31.47 7.72
N SER A 412 25.28 31.64 6.51
CA SER A 412 26.02 32.30 5.43
C SER A 412 26.14 33.80 5.71
N GLU A 413 27.15 34.43 5.12
CA GLU A 413 27.42 35.85 5.24
C GLU A 413 26.25 36.71 4.75
N TYR A 414 26.10 37.89 5.35
CA TYR A 414 25.03 38.86 5.06
C TYR A 414 24.95 39.25 3.57
N ASN A 415 26.08 39.19 2.87
CA ASN A 415 26.18 39.55 1.45
C ASN A 415 25.34 38.65 0.53
N MET A 416 24.86 37.49 0.99
CA MET A 416 23.92 36.65 0.25
C MET A 416 22.60 37.37 -0.07
N CYS A 417 22.23 38.34 0.76
CA CYS A 417 21.06 39.20 0.58
C CYS A 417 21.32 40.50 -0.17
N LEU A 418 22.59 40.86 -0.41
CA LEU A 418 22.92 42.12 -1.05
C LEU A 418 22.79 42.00 -2.57
N CYS A 419 21.71 42.54 -3.11
CA CYS A 419 21.65 42.88 -4.53
C CYS A 419 22.42 44.19 -4.71
N ASN A 420 23.70 44.12 -5.08
CA ASN A 420 24.45 45.34 -5.40
C ASN A 420 24.02 45.86 -6.78
N TYR A 421 22.91 46.62 -6.83
CA TYR A 421 22.45 47.33 -8.03
C TYR A 421 23.21 48.65 -8.22
N THR A 422 24.54 48.59 -8.30
CA THR A 422 25.36 49.75 -8.67
C THR A 422 26.34 49.38 -9.78
N GLU A 423 25.81 49.11 -10.98
CA GLU A 423 26.58 49.25 -12.21
C GLU A 423 26.17 50.55 -12.92
N MET A 424 26.99 51.57 -12.67
CA MET A 424 27.45 52.67 -13.53
C MET A 424 26.55 53.09 -14.72
N VAL A 425 25.94 54.27 -14.59
CA VAL A 425 25.53 55.09 -15.74
C VAL A 425 26.41 56.35 -15.78
N TYR A 426 26.89 56.64 -16.99
CA TYR A 426 27.61 57.82 -17.48
C TYR A 426 29.13 57.83 -17.40
N GLY A 427 29.74 57.06 -18.30
CA GLY A 427 30.69 57.65 -19.23
C GLY A 427 29.93 58.42 -20.33
N ASN A 428 30.47 59.58 -20.70
CA ASN A 428 30.04 60.46 -21.79
C ASN A 428 31.35 60.97 -22.42
N PRO A 429 31.44 61.25 -23.74
CA PRO A 429 31.00 60.52 -24.93
C PRO A 429 32.08 59.58 -25.49
#